data_AF-A0A7X4BND3-F1
#
_entry.id   AF-A0A7X4BND3-F1
#
_cell.length_a   1.000
_cell.length_b   1.000
_cell.length_c   1.000
_cell.angle_alpha   90.00
_cell.angle_beta   90.00
_cell.angle_gamma   90.00
#
_symmetry.space_group_name_H-M   'P 1'
#
loop_
_entity.id
_entity.type
_entity.pdbx_description
1 polymer ?
#
loop_
_entity_poly.entity_id
_entity_poly.type
_entity_poly.pdbx_seq_one_letter_code
_entity_poly.pdbx_strand_id
1 'polypeptide(L)' 'MESIIVEKIRQLPPELQEEALHFIDFLLTKKNPKRKKKPNLKWIGGLKAYRDQYTALELQKKASDWRD' A
#
# COMPACT_ATOMS: atom_id res chain seq x y z
N MET A 1 9.67 3.68 -33.43
CA MET A 1 8.83 4.22 -32.34
C MET A 1 9.63 4.35 -31.04
N GLU A 2 10.48 3.37 -30.69
CA GLU A 2 11.37 3.43 -29.52
C GLU A 2 12.37 4.61 -29.55
N SER A 3 12.87 4.97 -30.74
CA SER A 3 13.83 6.05 -30.96
C SER A 3 13.34 7.43 -30.51
N ILE A 4 12.05 7.72 -30.72
CA ILE A 4 11.45 9.04 -30.46
C ILE A 4 11.39 9.37 -28.96
N ILE A 5 11.17 8.34 -28.12
CA ILE A 5 11.07 8.53 -26.66
C ILE A 5 12.45 8.87 -26.09
N VAL A 6 13.49 8.16 -26.53
CA VAL A 6 14.87 8.41 -26.08
C VAL A 6 15.35 9.80 -26.51
N GLU A 7 15.02 10.25 -27.73
CA GLU A 7 15.35 11.60 -28.20
C GLU A 7 14.67 12.69 -27.39
N LYS A 8 13.38 12.50 -27.05
CA LYS A 8 12.65 13.47 -26.22
C LYS A 8 13.19 13.55 -24.80
N ILE A 9 13.61 12.42 -24.21
CA ILE A 9 14.23 12.40 -22.87
C ILE A 9 15.58 13.13 -22.88
N ARG A 10 16.39 12.98 -23.94
CA ARG A 10 17.68 13.68 -24.07
C ARG A 10 17.56 15.18 -24.25
N GLN A 11 16.42 15.68 -24.74
CA GLN A 11 16.14 17.11 -24.89
C GLN A 11 15.64 17.76 -23.59
N LEU A 12 15.35 16.98 -22.55
CA LEU A 12 14.88 17.52 -21.28
C LEU A 12 16.04 18.14 -20.47
N PRO A 13 15.79 19.25 -19.75
CA PRO A 13 16.67 19.75 -18.71
C PRO A 13 16.97 18.66 -17.66
N PRO A 14 18.15 18.68 -17.01
CA PRO A 14 18.56 17.66 -16.04
C PRO A 14 17.53 17.43 -14.92
N GLU A 15 16.91 18.51 -14.45
CA GLU A 15 15.88 18.49 -13.41
C GLU A 15 14.64 17.66 -13.79
N LEU A 16 14.28 17.68 -15.08
CA LEU A 16 13.09 16.98 -15.60
C LEU A 16 13.41 15.55 -16.07
N GLN A 17 14.70 15.21 -16.23
CA GLN A 17 15.10 13.83 -16.57
C GLN A 17 14.86 12.88 -15.39
N GLU A 18 15.09 13.34 -14.15
CA GLU A 18 14.77 12.55 -12.95
C GLU A 18 13.27 12.28 -12.83
N GLU A 19 12.43 13.29 -13.07
CA GLU A 19 10.97 13.14 -13.04
C GLU A 19 10.47 12.19 -14.14
N ALA A 20 11.06 12.28 -15.34
CA ALA A 20 10.76 11.34 -16.42
C ALA A 20 11.15 9.90 -16.07
N LEU A 21 12.30 9.70 -15.40
CA LEU A 21 12.75 8.38 -14.94
C LEU A 21 11.79 7.80 -13.89
N HIS A 22 11.39 8.60 -12.89
CA HIS A 22 10.39 8.20 -11.91
C HIS A 22 9.05 7.84 -12.55
N PHE A 23 8.64 8.59 -13.58
CA PHE A 23 7.40 8.29 -14.29
C PHE A 23 7.48 7.00 -15.09
N ILE A 24 8.63 6.69 -15.71
CA ILE A 24 8.87 5.41 -16.39
C ILE A 24 8.80 4.25 -15.40
N ASP A 25 9.43 4.38 -14.23
CA ASP A 25 9.35 3.38 -13.15
C ASP A 25 7.91 3.18 -12.65
N PHE A 26 7.16 4.27 -12.52
CA PHE A 26 5.73 4.21 -12.21
C PHE A 26 4.93 3.44 -13.28
N LEU A 27 5.20 3.67 -14.57
CA LEU A 27 4.52 2.94 -15.65
C LEU A 27 4.88 1.45 -15.65
N LEU A 28 6.14 1.10 -15.38
CA LEU A 28 6.60 -0.29 -15.27
C LEU A 28 5.93 -1.00 -14.09
N THR A 29 5.80 -0.34 -12.95
CA THR A 29 5.12 -0.88 -11.77
C THR A 29 3.60 -0.96 -11.98
N LYS A 30 2.99 -0.01 -12.68
CA LYS A 30 1.55 0.00 -13.01
C LYS A 30 1.15 -1.13 -13.96
N LYS A 31 2.03 -1.55 -14.88
CA LYS A 31 1.78 -2.68 -15.81
C LYS A 31 1.64 -4.02 -15.07
N ASN A 32 2.28 -4.15 -13.91
CA ASN A 32 2.07 -5.26 -12.99
C ASN A 32 1.29 -4.75 -11.76
N PRO A 33 -0.03 -4.49 -11.88
CA PRO A 33 -0.82 -4.28 -10.69
C PRO A 33 -0.73 -5.60 -9.91
N LYS A 34 0.09 -5.64 -8.86
CA LYS A 34 0.09 -6.73 -7.88
C LYS A 34 -1.38 -6.97 -7.61
N ARG A 35 -1.93 -8.09 -8.11
CA ARG A 35 -3.37 -8.36 -8.04
C ARG A 35 -3.76 -8.03 -6.61
N LYS A 36 -4.55 -6.96 -6.41
CA LYS A 36 -4.92 -6.50 -5.08
C LYS A 36 -5.57 -7.70 -4.42
N LYS A 37 -4.81 -8.42 -3.58
CA LYS A 37 -5.32 -9.63 -2.94
C LYS A 37 -6.49 -9.12 -2.11
N LYS A 38 -7.66 -9.72 -2.30
CA LYS A 38 -8.81 -9.41 -1.45
C LYS A 38 -8.33 -9.55 0.01
N PRO A 39 -8.64 -8.57 0.89
CA PRO A 39 -8.27 -8.69 2.28
C PRO A 39 -8.82 -10.01 2.81
N ASN A 40 -7.97 -10.80 3.45
CA ASN A 40 -8.30 -12.17 3.85
C ASN A 40 -9.34 -12.20 4.99
N LEU A 41 -9.49 -11.08 5.72
CA LEU A 41 -10.46 -10.86 6.82
C LEU A 41 -10.59 -12.03 7.81
N LYS A 42 -9.59 -12.92 7.90
CA LYS A 42 -9.63 -14.13 8.74
C LYS A 42 -9.78 -13.83 10.23
N TRP A 43 -9.43 -12.62 10.64
CA TRP A 43 -9.58 -12.12 12.00
C TRP A 43 -11.03 -11.70 12.33
N ILE A 44 -11.90 -11.48 11.33
CA ILE A 44 -13.30 -11.13 11.57
C ILE A 44 -13.97 -12.23 12.38
N GLY A 45 -14.56 -11.85 13.51
CA GLY A 45 -15.25 -12.78 14.40
C GLY A 45 -14.34 -13.59 15.32
N GLY A 46 -13.02 -13.38 15.30
CA GLY A 46 -12.07 -14.10 16.17
C GLY A 46 -12.33 -13.93 17.67
N LEU A 47 -13.00 -12.84 18.08
CA LEU A 47 -13.36 -12.57 19.47
C LEU A 47 -14.74 -13.12 19.87
N LYS A 48 -15.45 -13.83 18.99
CA LYS A 48 -16.82 -14.31 19.28
C LYS A 48 -16.87 -15.26 20.48
N ALA A 49 -15.83 -16.08 20.67
CA ALA A 49 -15.73 -17.01 21.79
C ALA A 49 -15.58 -16.32 23.16
N TYR A 50 -15.19 -15.04 23.17
CA TYR A 50 -14.90 -14.28 24.38
C TYR A 50 -16.03 -13.32 24.77
N ARG A 51 -17.14 -13.32 24.02
CA ARG A 51 -18.27 -12.40 24.23
C ARG A 51 -18.86 -12.47 25.63
N ASP A 52 -18.94 -13.67 26.19
CA ASP A 52 -19.53 -13.90 27.52
C ASP A 52 -18.48 -13.77 28.64
N GLN A 53 -17.19 -13.66 28.28
CA GLN A 53 -16.08 -13.57 29.23
C GLN A 53 -15.60 -12.14 29.44
N TYR A 54 -15.81 -11.27 28.45
CA TYR A 54 -15.37 -9.89 28.50
C TYR A 54 -16.43 -8.95 27.95
N THR A 55 -16.70 -7.90 28.71
CA THR A 55 -17.44 -6.75 28.24
C THR A 55 -16.58 -5.90 27.31
N ALA A 56 -17.23 -5.08 26.47
CA ALA A 56 -16.52 -4.16 25.57
C ALA A 56 -15.60 -3.19 26.34
N LEU A 57 -16.01 -2.78 27.54
CA LEU A 57 -15.27 -1.86 28.39
C LEU A 57 -13.97 -2.48 28.94
N GLU A 58 -14.02 -3.76 29.35
CA GLU A 58 -12.83 -4.48 29.83
C GLU A 58 -11.80 -4.70 28.72
N LEU A 59 -12.26 -5.02 27.50
CA LEU A 59 -11.39 -5.14 26.34
C LEU A 59 -10.74 -3.80 25.98
N GLN A 60 -11.50 -2.70 26.05
CA GLN A 60 -10.97 -1.37 25.79
C GLN A 60 -9.91 -0.96 26.81
N LYS A 61 -10.13 -1.27 28.10
CA LYS A 61 -9.16 -1.00 29.16
C LYS A 61 -7.86 -1.78 28.93
N LYS A 62 -7.97 -3.10 28.73
CA LYS A 62 -6.80 -3.96 28.42
C LYS A 62 -6.04 -3.50 27.17
N ALA A 63 -6.75 -3.05 26.13
CA ALA A 63 -6.14 -2.56 24.91
C ALA A 63 -5.39 -1.23 25.11
N SER A 64 -5.80 -0.42 26.08
CA SER A 64 -5.07 0.79 26.47
C SER A 64 -3.81 0.42 27.24
N ASP A 65 -3.93 -0.49 28.22
CA ASP A 65 -2.80 -1.00 29.02
C ASP A 65 -1.71 -1.69 28.17
N TRP A 66 -2.05 -2.24 26.99
CA TRP A 66 -1.08 -2.86 26.07
C TRP A 66 -0.36 -1.89 25.12
N ARG A 67 -0.87 -0.66 25.00
CA ARG A 67 -0.28 0.38 24.14
C ARG A 67 0.72 1.26 24.89
N ASP A 68 0.58 1.32 26.20
CA ASP A 68 1.52 1.91 27.14
C ASP A 68 2.72 0.97 27.40
#